data_AF-A0A6P1W017-F1
#
_entry.id   AF-A0A6P1W017-F1
#
_cell.length_a   1.000
_cell.length_b   1.000
_cell.length_c   1.000
_cell.angle_alpha   90.00
_cell.angle_beta   90.00
_cell.angle_gamma   90.00
#
_symmetry.space_group_name_H-M   'P 1'
#
loop_
_entity.id
_entity.type
_entity.pdbx_description
1 polymer ?
#
loop_
_entity_poly.entity_id
_entity_poly.type
_entity_poly.pdbx_seq_one_letter_code
_entity_poly.pdbx_strand_id
1 'polypeptide(L)'
;MFRFIPTILIKQLFTRNSLRNTPDGFTFSLKNRLADAQFTGLQRARIDGLEYPAEAFTLEPDGAIPVALKSISEQNPFAFPLRRSVQVRATTQPLEPGKHTLEITLHTQPFGTITLLVEDELQPDEPTTGGQSQPAIPRDRINDYSIDAISQRRQFLTEFSQTTPEHLIQNSFDPALVQQNCESFVGVAQVPIGLAGPLRVNGEQAQGDFLIPLATTEGTLVASYNRGIKLINLSGGVLCTVQDDAMQRAPVFQFADARQARTFVHWLEGQQRELAAEAEATSRFAKLRYVDTYLNGKLAFLRFGYETGDAAGQNMVSKATLAACNYILQEYGLRSPGSIEHFFLESNMATDKKPSQLNILRTRGKRVTAEVLIPRALLIRELQVEPEQLVHHARIGDVGARLAGTNNNGLHSANGLAALFIATGQDVACLAESSAAITYSEITPEGDLYGSITLPSLVVGTVGGGTGLPTQRECLELMGCYGTGKVNKFAEIVAGVIAAGELSLAAAISSLDWVSSHDAARNKAM
;
A
#
# COMPACT_ATOMS: atom_id res chain seq x y z
N MET A 1 11.59 -27.59 -7.78
CA MET A 1 11.63 -28.53 -6.63
C MET A 1 12.10 -27.70 -5.43
N PHE A 2 11.16 -27.10 -4.68
CA PHE A 2 11.44 -26.20 -3.56
C PHE A 2 11.58 -27.05 -2.28
N ARG A 3 12.70 -26.96 -1.56
CA ARG A 3 12.99 -27.90 -0.45
C ARG A 3 13.42 -27.28 0.88
N PHE A 4 13.33 -25.96 1.05
CA PHE A 4 13.66 -25.37 2.35
C PHE A 4 12.74 -24.21 2.73
N ILE A 5 11.98 -24.38 3.81
CA ILE A 5 11.30 -23.28 4.51
C ILE A 5 12.06 -23.04 5.82
N PRO A 6 12.58 -21.82 6.07
CA PRO A 6 13.19 -21.47 7.35
C PRO A 6 12.27 -21.79 8.54
N THR A 7 12.80 -22.40 9.59
CA THR A 7 12.03 -22.82 10.78
C THR A 7 11.22 -21.68 11.41
N ILE A 8 11.73 -20.44 11.35
CA ILE A 8 11.03 -19.25 11.87
C ILE A 8 9.72 -18.96 11.12
N LEU A 9 9.69 -19.23 9.81
CA LEU A 9 8.49 -19.08 8.98
C LEU A 9 7.52 -20.23 9.22
N ILE A 10 8.01 -21.45 9.44
CA ILE A 10 7.14 -22.60 9.79
C ILE A 10 6.41 -22.34 11.11
N LYS A 11 7.07 -21.77 12.13
CA LYS A 11 6.43 -21.39 13.40
C LYS A 11 5.28 -20.40 13.21
N GLN A 12 5.33 -19.57 12.18
CA GLN A 12 4.23 -18.67 11.82
C GLN A 12 3.04 -19.38 11.21
N LEU A 13 3.03 -20.70 11.03
CA LEU A 13 1.79 -21.42 10.68
C LEU A 13 0.87 -21.56 11.90
N PHE A 14 1.41 -21.57 13.11
CA PHE A 14 0.61 -21.69 14.33
C PHE A 14 -0.05 -20.36 14.70
N THR A 15 -1.29 -20.42 15.19
CA THR A 15 -1.98 -19.26 15.78
C THR A 15 -1.74 -19.29 17.29
N ARG A 16 -0.99 -18.32 17.82
CA ARG A 16 -0.73 -18.23 19.27
C ARG A 16 -2.03 -18.12 20.07
N ASN A 17 -2.03 -18.68 21.27
CA ASN A 17 -3.17 -18.73 22.19
C ASN A 17 -4.40 -19.39 21.57
N SER A 18 -4.19 -20.38 20.70
CA SER A 18 -5.28 -21.13 20.08
C SER A 18 -5.51 -22.49 20.72
N LEU A 19 -4.58 -22.95 21.57
CA LEU A 19 -4.68 -24.22 22.27
C LEU A 19 -5.81 -24.20 23.32
N ARG A 20 -6.78 -25.10 23.17
CA ARG A 20 -7.97 -25.23 24.04
C ARG A 20 -8.33 -26.69 24.24
N ASN A 21 -8.84 -27.05 25.41
CA ASN A 21 -9.41 -28.38 25.61
C ASN A 21 -10.77 -28.52 24.95
N THR A 22 -11.14 -29.76 24.62
CA THR A 22 -12.49 -30.17 24.25
C THR A 22 -12.91 -31.31 25.18
N PRO A 23 -14.21 -31.66 25.27
CA PRO A 23 -14.66 -32.77 26.12
C PRO A 23 -13.96 -34.11 25.84
N ASP A 24 -13.43 -34.27 24.63
CA ASP A 24 -12.80 -35.47 24.09
C ASP A 24 -11.34 -35.25 23.64
N GLY A 25 -10.66 -34.20 24.12
CA GLY A 25 -9.25 -33.93 23.82
C GLY A 25 -8.90 -32.44 23.81
N PHE A 26 -8.32 -31.97 22.71
CA PHE A 26 -7.94 -30.55 22.56
C PHE A 26 -7.94 -30.09 21.10
N THR A 27 -7.92 -28.77 20.90
CA THR A 27 -7.85 -28.13 19.58
C THR A 27 -6.81 -27.02 19.56
N PHE A 28 -6.29 -26.72 18.38
CA PHE A 28 -5.48 -25.54 18.09
C PHE A 28 -5.69 -25.10 16.64
N SER A 29 -5.23 -23.90 16.28
CA SER A 29 -5.44 -23.34 14.94
C SER A 29 -4.13 -23.16 14.18
N LEU A 30 -4.13 -23.61 12.94
CA LEU A 30 -3.10 -23.32 11.96
C LEU A 30 -3.64 -22.33 10.92
N LYS A 31 -2.81 -21.37 10.51
CA LYS A 31 -3.09 -20.42 9.43
C LYS A 31 -1.96 -20.45 8.42
N ASN A 32 -2.27 -20.71 7.16
CA ASN A 32 -1.26 -20.63 6.12
C ASN A 32 -0.88 -19.17 5.86
N ARG A 33 0.34 -18.79 6.25
CA ARG A 33 0.90 -17.45 6.05
C ARG A 33 2.04 -17.44 5.01
N LEU A 34 2.34 -18.58 4.39
CA LEU A 34 3.55 -18.79 3.60
C LEU A 34 3.29 -18.67 2.10
N ALA A 35 2.62 -19.66 1.53
CA ALA A 35 2.29 -19.75 0.10
C ALA A 35 1.25 -20.88 -0.11
N ASP A 36 0.62 -20.93 -1.28
CA ASP A 36 -0.32 -22.02 -1.60
C ASP A 36 0.37 -23.38 -1.43
N ALA A 37 -0.23 -24.23 -0.60
CA ALA A 37 0.34 -25.51 -0.21
C ALA A 37 -0.72 -26.61 -0.25
N GLN A 38 -0.23 -27.83 -0.37
CA GLN A 38 -1.01 -29.03 -0.16
C GLN A 38 -0.37 -29.84 0.96
N PHE A 39 -1.18 -30.33 1.88
CA PHE A 39 -0.76 -31.28 2.89
C PHE A 39 -1.03 -32.69 2.37
N THR A 40 0.01 -33.54 2.41
CA THR A 40 0.03 -34.86 1.76
C THR A 40 0.20 -36.02 2.75
N GLY A 41 0.37 -35.73 4.04
CA GLY A 41 0.39 -36.77 5.08
C GLY A 41 1.18 -36.37 6.31
N LEU A 42 0.81 -36.91 7.47
CA LEU A 42 1.50 -36.68 8.74
C LEU A 42 2.67 -37.66 8.87
N GLN A 43 3.88 -37.13 9.12
CA GLN A 43 5.03 -37.96 9.45
C GLN A 43 5.13 -38.23 10.96
N ARG A 44 4.85 -37.22 11.79
CA ARG A 44 4.95 -37.31 13.25
C ARG A 44 4.13 -36.21 13.92
N ALA A 45 3.44 -36.53 15.02
CA ALA A 45 2.87 -35.55 15.92
C ALA A 45 3.29 -35.88 17.36
N ARG A 46 3.86 -34.90 18.07
CA ARG A 46 4.19 -34.99 19.49
C ARG A 46 3.65 -33.79 20.26
N ILE A 47 3.08 -34.04 21.43
CA ILE A 47 2.73 -33.01 22.41
C ILE A 47 3.46 -33.36 23.70
N ASP A 48 4.26 -32.44 24.22
CA ASP A 48 5.12 -32.63 25.39
C ASP A 48 5.99 -33.89 25.32
N GLY A 49 6.42 -34.23 24.10
CA GLY A 49 7.23 -35.41 23.81
C GLY A 49 6.44 -36.73 23.68
N LEU A 50 5.14 -36.76 24.00
CA LEU A 50 4.27 -37.91 23.80
C LEU A 50 3.84 -38.01 22.33
N GLU A 51 3.91 -39.19 21.74
CA GLU A 51 3.63 -39.41 20.31
C GLU A 51 2.17 -39.78 20.08
N TYR A 52 1.53 -39.09 19.13
CA TYR A 52 0.12 -39.26 18.80
C TYR A 52 -0.05 -39.78 17.37
N PRO A 53 -0.92 -40.79 17.17
CA PRO A 53 -1.13 -41.38 15.86
C PRO A 53 -2.02 -40.46 14.99
N ALA A 54 -1.94 -40.58 13.66
CA ALA A 54 -2.69 -39.72 12.73
C ALA A 54 -4.22 -39.81 12.92
N GLU A 55 -4.70 -40.96 13.38
CA GLU A 55 -6.10 -41.26 13.69
C GLU A 55 -6.65 -40.40 14.81
N ALA A 56 -5.80 -39.86 15.69
CA ALA A 56 -6.21 -38.96 16.75
C ALA A 56 -6.59 -37.59 16.21
N PHE A 57 -6.24 -37.22 14.98
CA PHE A 57 -6.40 -35.86 14.48
C PHE A 57 -7.44 -35.72 13.36
N THR A 58 -8.17 -34.61 13.41
CA THR A 58 -9.09 -34.16 12.37
C THR A 58 -8.80 -32.70 12.03
N LEU A 59 -8.81 -32.37 10.73
CA LEU A 59 -8.72 -31.01 10.23
C LEU A 59 -10.13 -30.47 9.97
N GLU A 60 -10.44 -29.31 10.54
CA GLU A 60 -11.72 -28.61 10.41
C GLU A 60 -11.46 -27.27 9.68
N PRO A 61 -11.63 -27.21 8.35
CA PRO A 61 -11.41 -25.99 7.58
C PRO A 61 -12.62 -25.07 7.68
N ASP A 62 -12.40 -23.75 7.63
CA ASP A 62 -13.48 -22.76 7.70
C ASP A 62 -14.56 -22.99 6.63
N GLY A 63 -15.77 -23.34 7.07
CA GLY A 63 -16.94 -23.52 6.19
C GLY A 63 -16.92 -24.80 5.33
N ALA A 64 -16.05 -25.77 5.65
CA ALA A 64 -15.95 -27.04 4.93
C ALA A 64 -16.18 -28.25 5.86
N ILE A 65 -16.32 -29.43 5.26
CA ILE A 65 -16.50 -30.69 5.99
C ILE A 65 -15.17 -31.06 6.68
N PRO A 66 -15.21 -31.52 7.95
CA PRO A 66 -14.03 -32.04 8.63
C PRO A 66 -13.36 -33.19 7.86
N VAL A 67 -12.03 -33.17 7.82
CA VAL A 67 -11.20 -34.16 7.11
C VAL A 67 -10.34 -34.89 8.13
N ALA A 68 -10.55 -36.20 8.28
CA ALA A 68 -9.72 -37.02 9.16
C ALA A 68 -8.27 -37.07 8.64
N LEU A 69 -7.27 -36.90 9.52
CA LEU A 69 -5.88 -36.82 9.07
C LEU A 69 -5.42 -38.07 8.29
N LYS A 70 -5.94 -39.24 8.68
CA LYS A 70 -5.65 -40.54 8.04
C LYS A 70 -6.09 -40.64 6.58
N SER A 71 -7.05 -39.82 6.12
CA SER A 71 -7.53 -39.86 4.74
C SER A 71 -6.69 -39.01 3.79
N ILE A 72 -5.72 -38.25 4.33
CA ILE A 72 -4.84 -37.37 3.59
C ILE A 72 -3.60 -38.15 3.16
N SER A 73 -3.33 -38.16 1.86
CA SER A 73 -2.21 -38.87 1.24
C SER A 73 -1.71 -38.10 0.01
N GLU A 74 -0.64 -38.56 -0.64
CA GLU A 74 -0.21 -37.99 -1.93
C GLU A 74 -1.28 -38.13 -3.02
N GLN A 75 -2.12 -39.17 -2.98
CA GLN A 75 -3.21 -39.39 -3.93
C GLN A 75 -4.49 -38.60 -3.57
N ASN A 76 -4.61 -38.17 -2.32
CA ASN A 76 -5.73 -37.37 -1.82
C ASN A 76 -5.22 -36.23 -0.91
N PRO A 77 -4.56 -35.20 -1.49
CA PRO A 77 -3.98 -34.12 -0.71
C PRO A 77 -5.04 -33.18 -0.13
N PHE A 78 -4.78 -32.66 1.06
CA PHE A 78 -5.57 -31.58 1.64
C PHE A 78 -5.05 -30.23 1.12
N ALA A 79 -5.90 -29.49 0.41
CA ALA A 79 -5.55 -28.15 -0.04
C ALA A 79 -5.50 -27.18 1.15
N PHE A 80 -4.36 -26.51 1.32
CA PHE A 80 -4.19 -25.46 2.32
C PHE A 80 -3.71 -24.17 1.64
N PRO A 81 -4.62 -23.40 1.01
CA PRO A 81 -4.26 -22.18 0.29
C PRO A 81 -3.73 -21.09 1.21
N LEU A 82 -2.98 -20.14 0.64
CA LEU A 82 -2.50 -18.96 1.34
C LEU A 82 -3.66 -18.21 2.03
N ARG A 83 -3.44 -17.75 3.27
CA ARG A 83 -4.37 -17.05 4.17
C ARG A 83 -5.52 -17.87 4.74
N ARG A 84 -5.67 -19.15 4.37
CA ARG A 84 -6.69 -20.02 4.97
C ARG A 84 -6.27 -20.49 6.35
N SER A 85 -7.26 -20.67 7.22
CA SER A 85 -7.10 -21.25 8.54
C SER A 85 -7.72 -22.64 8.56
N VAL A 86 -7.17 -23.49 9.41
CA VAL A 86 -7.72 -24.81 9.73
C VAL A 86 -7.61 -25.01 11.23
N GLN A 87 -8.71 -25.44 11.85
CA GLN A 87 -8.68 -25.91 13.23
C GLN A 87 -8.25 -27.37 13.22
N VAL A 88 -7.28 -27.71 14.05
CA VAL A 88 -6.83 -29.09 14.24
C VAL A 88 -7.44 -29.57 15.54
N ARG A 89 -8.24 -30.64 15.47
CA ARG A 89 -8.84 -31.30 16.62
C ARG A 89 -8.12 -32.61 16.88
N ALA A 90 -7.66 -32.80 18.11
CA ALA A 90 -7.08 -34.04 18.60
C ALA A 90 -8.09 -34.73 19.53
N THR A 91 -8.61 -35.89 19.13
CA THR A 91 -9.48 -36.74 19.95
C THR A 91 -8.60 -37.62 20.84
N THR A 92 -8.32 -37.16 22.06
CA THR A 92 -7.41 -37.79 23.02
C THR A 92 -7.71 -37.32 24.44
N GLN A 93 -6.81 -37.53 25.40
CA GLN A 93 -6.96 -36.95 26.74
C GLN A 93 -6.80 -35.42 26.68
N PRO A 94 -7.64 -34.65 27.41
CA PRO A 94 -7.43 -33.23 27.59
C PRO A 94 -6.04 -32.92 28.16
N LEU A 95 -5.50 -31.76 27.81
CA LEU A 95 -4.21 -31.31 28.31
C LEU A 95 -4.36 -30.72 29.73
N GLU A 96 -3.35 -30.92 30.57
CA GLU A 96 -3.26 -30.28 31.88
C GLU A 96 -3.08 -28.76 31.74
N PRO A 97 -3.53 -27.93 32.70
CA PRO A 97 -3.29 -26.50 32.64
C PRO A 97 -1.80 -26.14 32.60
N GLY A 98 -1.40 -25.31 31.63
CA GLY A 98 -0.03 -24.80 31.54
C GLY A 98 0.48 -24.63 30.10
N LYS A 99 1.79 -24.58 29.96
CA LYS A 99 2.47 -24.49 28.67
C LYS A 99 2.74 -25.87 28.10
N HIS A 100 2.46 -26.03 26.81
CA HIS A 100 2.68 -27.27 26.07
C HIS A 100 3.56 -27.03 24.86
N THR A 101 4.42 -27.99 24.56
CA THR A 101 5.23 -28.02 23.35
C THR A 101 4.57 -28.91 22.30
N LEU A 102 4.23 -28.33 21.15
CA LEU A 102 3.67 -29.03 20.00
C LEU A 102 4.74 -29.20 18.93
N GLU A 103 5.04 -30.44 18.55
CA GLU A 103 5.94 -30.82 17.47
C GLU A 103 5.15 -31.60 16.40
N ILE A 104 4.93 -31.00 15.24
CA ILE A 104 4.16 -31.62 14.15
C ILE A 104 5.00 -31.62 12.88
N THR A 105 5.34 -32.81 12.40
CA THR A 105 6.07 -33.01 11.15
C THR A 105 5.13 -33.48 10.05
N LEU A 106 5.01 -32.69 8.99
CA LEU A 106 4.04 -32.81 7.92
C LEU A 106 4.74 -32.96 6.57
N HIS A 107 4.24 -33.82 5.69
CA HIS A 107 4.60 -33.85 4.29
C HIS A 107 3.74 -32.86 3.51
N THR A 108 4.37 -31.95 2.77
CA THR A 108 3.67 -30.91 2.02
C THR A 108 4.18 -30.81 0.59
N GLN A 109 3.34 -30.29 -0.30
CA GLN A 109 3.72 -29.88 -1.64
C GLN A 109 3.45 -28.39 -1.83
N PRO A 110 4.34 -27.64 -2.50
CA PRO A 110 5.60 -28.11 -3.11
C PRO A 110 6.79 -28.26 -2.13
N PHE A 111 6.62 -28.00 -0.82
CA PHE A 111 7.72 -27.72 0.10
C PHE A 111 8.42 -28.92 0.75
N GLY A 112 7.93 -30.14 0.53
CA GLY A 112 8.47 -31.35 1.16
C GLY A 112 8.09 -31.46 2.64
N THR A 113 8.95 -32.11 3.43
CA THR A 113 8.72 -32.30 4.86
C THR A 113 9.00 -31.02 5.64
N ILE A 114 8.02 -30.58 6.44
CA ILE A 114 8.16 -29.44 7.35
C ILE A 114 7.91 -29.89 8.79
N THR A 115 8.65 -29.32 9.74
CA THR A 115 8.44 -29.57 11.18
C THR A 115 8.05 -28.26 11.86
N LEU A 116 6.81 -28.22 12.36
CA LEU A 116 6.29 -27.17 13.22
C LEU A 116 6.65 -27.50 14.67
N LEU A 117 7.49 -26.70 15.31
CA LEU A 117 7.82 -26.82 16.72
C LEU A 117 7.49 -25.51 17.44
N VAL A 118 6.45 -25.50 18.26
CA VAL A 118 5.92 -24.31 18.94
C VAL A 118 5.57 -24.61 20.39
N GLU A 119 5.64 -23.58 21.23
CA GLU A 119 5.09 -23.61 22.59
C GLU A 119 3.84 -22.75 22.62
N ASP A 120 2.76 -23.24 23.21
CA ASP A 120 1.53 -22.49 23.47
C ASP A 120 1.04 -22.76 24.90
N GLU A 121 0.30 -21.83 25.47
CA GLU A 121 -0.30 -21.99 26.80
C GLU A 121 -1.78 -22.36 26.64
N LEU A 122 -2.21 -23.42 27.34
CA LEU A 122 -3.59 -23.87 27.31
C LEU A 122 -4.50 -22.73 27.79
N GLN A 123 -5.40 -22.28 26.92
CA GLN A 123 -6.36 -21.24 27.26
C GLN A 123 -7.46 -21.85 28.14
N PRO A 124 -7.92 -21.14 29.19
CA PRO A 124 -8.99 -21.65 30.04
C PRO A 124 -10.26 -21.95 29.24
N ASP A 125 -10.98 -22.98 29.65
CA ASP A 125 -12.33 -23.31 29.19
C ASP A 125 -13.28 -22.20 29.68
N GLU A 126 -13.33 -21.07 28.97
CA GLU A 126 -14.46 -20.17 29.16
C GLU A 126 -15.70 -20.84 28.57
N PRO A 127 -16.75 -21.05 29.39
CA PRO A 127 -18.02 -21.50 28.85
C PRO A 127 -18.54 -20.41 27.93
N THR A 128 -18.94 -20.78 26.71
CA THR A 128 -19.80 -19.97 25.84
C THR A 128 -21.22 -19.87 26.42
N THR A 129 -21.35 -19.39 27.65
CA THR A 129 -22.62 -19.00 28.27
C THR A 129 -22.39 -17.75 29.12
N GLY A 130 -22.87 -16.62 28.63
CA GLY A 130 -23.37 -15.53 29.48
C GLY A 130 -22.39 -14.55 30.12
N GLY A 131 -21.06 -14.67 29.89
CA GLY A 131 -20.18 -13.52 30.09
C GLY A 131 -20.61 -12.43 29.11
N GLN A 132 -20.72 -11.16 29.55
CA GLN A 132 -20.96 -10.04 28.64
C GLN A 132 -19.89 -10.09 27.54
N SER A 133 -20.22 -10.70 26.40
CA SER A 133 -19.32 -10.73 25.25
C SER A 133 -19.06 -9.26 24.97
N GLN A 134 -17.80 -8.84 24.99
CA GLN A 134 -17.47 -7.48 24.59
C GLN A 134 -18.21 -7.20 23.29
N PRO A 135 -18.98 -6.10 23.20
CA PRO A 135 -19.78 -5.82 22.02
C PRO A 135 -18.88 -5.85 20.80
N ALA A 136 -19.13 -6.80 19.90
CA ALA A 136 -18.34 -7.04 18.72
C ALA A 136 -19.15 -6.62 17.49
N ILE A 137 -18.47 -6.01 16.52
CA ILE A 137 -19.09 -5.64 15.25
C ILE A 137 -19.59 -6.93 14.57
N PRO A 138 -20.89 -7.06 14.23
CA PRO A 138 -21.42 -8.23 13.56
C PRO A 138 -20.66 -8.53 12.27
N ARG A 139 -20.43 -9.81 11.97
CA ARG A 139 -19.72 -10.22 10.76
C ARG A 139 -20.32 -11.48 10.18
N ASP A 140 -20.59 -11.46 8.89
CA ASP A 140 -21.01 -12.66 8.16
C ASP A 140 -19.78 -13.35 7.53
N ARG A 141 -19.61 -14.64 7.81
CA ARG A 141 -18.45 -15.42 7.33
C ARG A 141 -18.57 -15.84 5.86
N ILE A 142 -19.78 -15.84 5.31
CA ILE A 142 -20.11 -16.26 3.94
C ILE A 142 -20.18 -15.04 3.04
N ASN A 143 -20.98 -14.04 3.41
CA ASN A 143 -21.12 -12.80 2.64
C ASN A 143 -21.31 -11.57 3.55
N ASP A 144 -20.18 -11.00 3.96
CA ASP A 144 -20.12 -9.81 4.82
C ASP A 144 -20.60 -8.51 4.15
N TYR A 145 -20.94 -8.54 2.86
CA TYR A 145 -21.40 -7.39 2.07
C TYR A 145 -22.86 -7.51 1.63
N SER A 146 -23.56 -8.54 2.12
CA SER A 146 -25.00 -8.67 1.92
C SER A 146 -25.77 -7.55 2.62
N ILE A 147 -26.98 -7.27 2.11
CA ILE A 147 -27.90 -6.30 2.72
C ILE A 147 -28.13 -6.63 4.20
N ASP A 148 -28.30 -7.91 4.53
CA ASP A 148 -28.53 -8.38 5.90
C ASP A 148 -27.31 -8.14 6.79
N ALA A 149 -26.11 -8.53 6.35
CA ALA A 149 -24.87 -8.32 7.12
C ALA A 149 -24.61 -6.83 7.38
N ILE A 150 -24.83 -5.98 6.38
CA ILE A 150 -24.70 -4.52 6.51
C ILE A 150 -25.78 -3.97 7.45
N SER A 151 -27.02 -4.45 7.36
CA SER A 151 -28.13 -4.02 8.23
C SER A 151 -27.87 -4.38 9.68
N GLN A 152 -27.35 -5.58 9.96
CA GLN A 152 -26.93 -5.98 11.31
C GLN A 152 -25.81 -5.08 11.84
N ARG A 153 -24.81 -4.75 11.01
CA ARG A 153 -23.75 -3.81 11.40
C ARG A 153 -24.26 -2.38 11.64
N ARG A 154 -25.23 -1.92 10.86
CA ARG A 154 -25.90 -0.61 11.06
C ARG A 154 -26.78 -0.58 12.30
N GLN A 155 -27.48 -1.67 12.59
CA GLN A 155 -28.24 -1.83 13.83
C GLN A 155 -27.30 -1.80 15.03
N PHE A 156 -26.22 -2.58 15.00
CA PHE A 156 -25.19 -2.57 16.03
C PHE A 156 -24.60 -1.17 16.21
N LEU A 157 -24.30 -0.45 15.12
CA LEU A 157 -23.84 0.93 15.18
C LEU A 157 -24.82 1.77 16.00
N THR A 158 -26.12 1.77 15.66
CA THR A 158 -27.13 2.56 16.36
C THR A 158 -27.32 2.17 17.83
N GLU A 159 -27.34 0.87 18.13
CA GLU A 159 -27.46 0.37 19.51
C GLU A 159 -26.22 0.71 20.35
N PHE A 160 -25.03 0.63 19.76
CA PHE A 160 -23.78 0.89 20.48
C PHE A 160 -23.53 2.39 20.68
N SER A 161 -23.72 3.19 19.63
CA SER A 161 -23.48 4.64 19.70
C SER A 161 -24.65 5.43 20.28
N GLN A 162 -25.85 4.82 20.39
CA GLN A 162 -27.10 5.50 20.73
C GLN A 162 -27.41 6.66 19.76
N THR A 163 -27.00 6.52 18.49
CA THR A 163 -27.20 7.52 17.44
C THR A 163 -27.71 6.88 16.13
N THR A 164 -28.50 7.64 15.37
CA THR A 164 -29.03 7.20 14.07
C THR A 164 -28.49 8.11 12.97
N PRO A 165 -27.33 7.80 12.37
CA PRO A 165 -26.73 8.66 11.36
C PRO A 165 -27.54 8.63 10.05
N GLU A 166 -27.88 9.80 9.53
CA GLU A 166 -28.70 9.93 8.31
C GLU A 166 -27.87 9.70 7.04
N HIS A 167 -26.79 10.46 6.83
CA HIS A 167 -26.04 10.45 5.57
C HIS A 167 -25.01 9.32 5.46
N LEU A 168 -24.46 8.86 6.59
CA LEU A 168 -23.43 7.81 6.60
C LEU A 168 -23.93 6.56 5.87
N ILE A 169 -25.17 6.14 6.13
CA ILE A 169 -25.75 4.89 5.60
C ILE A 169 -26.30 5.04 4.17
N GLN A 170 -26.26 6.24 3.59
CA GLN A 170 -26.78 6.55 2.26
C GLN A 170 -25.67 6.42 1.21
N ASN A 171 -25.50 5.21 0.67
CA ASN A 171 -24.63 4.94 -0.49
C ASN A 171 -25.48 4.77 -1.77
N SER A 172 -25.01 5.31 -2.89
CA SER A 172 -25.69 5.29 -4.19
C SER A 172 -25.34 4.08 -5.07
N PHE A 173 -24.59 3.12 -4.53
CA PHE A 173 -24.05 1.98 -5.26
C PHE A 173 -24.20 0.67 -4.48
N ASP A 174 -24.06 -0.47 -5.16
CA ASP A 174 -24.08 -1.81 -4.55
C ASP A 174 -22.87 -2.00 -3.60
N PRO A 175 -23.09 -2.25 -2.30
CA PRO A 175 -22.02 -2.51 -1.34
C PRO A 175 -21.07 -3.67 -1.71
N ALA A 176 -21.48 -4.61 -2.56
CA ALA A 176 -20.59 -5.65 -3.06
C ALA A 176 -19.35 -5.07 -3.77
N LEU A 177 -19.45 -3.87 -4.35
CA LEU A 177 -18.35 -3.20 -5.04
C LEU A 177 -17.19 -2.78 -4.12
N VAL A 178 -17.43 -2.62 -2.81
CA VAL A 178 -16.37 -2.24 -1.86
C VAL A 178 -15.68 -3.44 -1.21
N GLN A 179 -15.99 -4.67 -1.62
CA GLN A 179 -15.48 -5.89 -1.00
C GLN A 179 -13.94 -5.94 -0.93
N GLN A 180 -13.25 -5.34 -1.90
CA GLN A 180 -11.79 -5.30 -1.95
C GLN A 180 -11.19 -3.99 -1.40
N ASN A 181 -12.03 -3.11 -0.85
CA ASN A 181 -11.68 -1.73 -0.50
C ASN A 181 -11.96 -1.38 0.96
N CYS A 182 -12.98 -1.98 1.58
CA CYS A 182 -13.37 -1.66 2.95
C CYS A 182 -13.99 -2.88 3.63
N GLU A 183 -13.46 -3.30 4.77
CA GLU A 183 -14.05 -4.30 5.65
C GLU A 183 -15.10 -3.68 6.59
N SER A 184 -16.05 -4.49 7.08
CA SER A 184 -17.08 -4.02 8.03
C SER A 184 -17.86 -2.77 7.56
N PHE A 185 -18.16 -2.71 6.25
CA PHE A 185 -18.75 -1.56 5.56
C PHE A 185 -20.13 -1.10 6.08
N VAL A 186 -20.20 -0.01 6.84
CA VAL A 186 -21.49 0.55 7.32
C VAL A 186 -22.09 1.59 6.37
N GLY A 187 -21.27 2.20 5.50
CA GLY A 187 -21.68 3.39 4.76
C GLY A 187 -20.50 4.15 4.15
N VAL A 188 -20.74 5.40 3.75
CA VAL A 188 -19.79 6.24 3.00
C VAL A 188 -19.58 7.60 3.63
N ALA A 189 -18.39 8.17 3.41
CA ALA A 189 -18.16 9.60 3.59
C ALA A 189 -18.45 10.33 2.28
N GLN A 190 -19.15 11.46 2.35
CA GLN A 190 -19.49 12.30 1.20
C GLN A 190 -18.58 13.53 1.19
N VAL A 191 -17.66 13.60 0.24
CA VAL A 191 -16.71 14.71 0.07
C VAL A 191 -17.11 15.54 -1.15
N PRO A 192 -17.29 16.87 -1.05
CA PRO A 192 -17.63 17.70 -2.20
C PRO A 192 -16.59 17.60 -3.32
N ILE A 193 -17.04 17.49 -4.57
CA ILE A 193 -16.18 17.49 -5.76
C ILE A 193 -16.46 18.75 -6.58
N GLY A 194 -15.42 19.54 -6.82
CA GLY A 194 -15.43 20.65 -7.77
C GLY A 194 -14.67 20.32 -9.05
N LEU A 195 -14.87 21.13 -10.09
CA LEU A 195 -14.13 21.05 -11.35
C LEU A 195 -13.24 22.29 -11.52
N ALA A 196 -11.98 22.06 -11.88
CA ALA A 196 -11.06 23.10 -12.33
C ALA A 196 -10.65 22.84 -13.80
N GLY A 197 -10.40 23.89 -14.56
CA GLY A 197 -9.91 23.82 -15.93
C GLY A 197 -10.87 24.30 -17.02
N PRO A 198 -10.72 23.83 -18.27
CA PRO A 198 -9.82 22.75 -18.67
C PRO A 198 -8.33 23.13 -18.51
N LEU A 199 -7.46 22.17 -18.21
CA LEU A 199 -6.01 22.33 -18.22
C LEU A 199 -5.44 21.83 -19.56
N ARG A 200 -4.74 22.70 -20.29
CA ARG A 200 -3.99 22.34 -21.49
C ARG A 200 -2.67 21.67 -21.10
N VAL A 201 -2.55 20.37 -21.36
CA VAL A 201 -1.32 19.59 -21.14
C VAL A 201 -0.67 19.28 -22.48
N ASN A 202 0.64 19.50 -22.54
CA ASN A 202 1.53 19.23 -23.66
C ASN A 202 2.55 18.16 -23.21
N GLY A 203 2.09 16.94 -22.93
CA GLY A 203 2.94 15.82 -22.51
C GLY A 203 3.18 14.79 -23.61
N GLU A 204 3.93 13.74 -23.28
CA GLU A 204 4.16 12.61 -24.19
C GLU A 204 2.93 11.68 -24.25
N GLN A 205 2.16 11.60 -23.16
CA GLN A 205 1.00 10.70 -23.01
C GLN A 205 -0.33 11.47 -22.87
N ALA A 206 -0.29 12.70 -22.38
CA ALA A 206 -1.41 13.62 -22.23
C ALA A 206 -1.23 14.81 -23.18
N GLN A 207 -2.00 14.82 -24.28
CA GLN A 207 -2.06 15.94 -25.21
C GLN A 207 -3.49 16.46 -25.31
N GLY A 208 -3.71 17.71 -24.92
CA GLY A 208 -5.01 18.38 -25.05
C GLY A 208 -5.52 18.99 -23.75
N ASP A 209 -6.84 19.19 -23.69
CA ASP A 209 -7.55 19.90 -22.64
C ASP A 209 -8.28 18.93 -21.70
N PHE A 210 -8.05 19.04 -20.38
CA PHE A 210 -8.61 18.12 -19.39
C PHE A 210 -9.37 18.86 -18.29
N LEU A 211 -10.60 18.44 -18.00
CA LEU A 211 -11.34 18.88 -16.80
C LEU A 211 -10.85 18.13 -15.59
N ILE A 212 -10.56 18.86 -14.50
CA ILE A 212 -9.87 18.33 -13.34
C ILE A 212 -10.85 18.21 -12.16
N PRO A 213 -11.27 17.01 -11.75
CA PRO A 213 -12.08 16.80 -10.56
C PRO A 213 -11.22 16.91 -9.30
N LEU A 214 -11.67 17.70 -8.32
CA LEU A 214 -10.99 17.95 -7.06
C LEU A 214 -11.97 17.73 -5.91
N ALA A 215 -11.74 16.67 -5.11
CA ALA A 215 -12.57 16.34 -3.95
C ALA A 215 -12.01 16.98 -2.68
N THR A 216 -12.66 18.00 -2.13
CA THR A 216 -12.12 18.74 -0.99
C THR A 216 -13.19 19.38 -0.12
N THR A 217 -12.86 19.57 1.16
CA THR A 217 -13.62 20.40 2.09
C THR A 217 -12.94 21.75 2.34
N GLU A 218 -11.75 21.99 1.78
CA GLU A 218 -11.03 23.25 1.92
C GLU A 218 -11.60 24.30 0.96
N GLY A 219 -12.12 25.38 1.53
CA GLY A 219 -12.62 26.52 0.77
C GLY A 219 -11.54 27.13 -0.11
N THR A 220 -11.93 27.67 -1.27
CA THR A 220 -11.05 28.33 -2.26
C THR A 220 -10.02 27.46 -2.99
N LEU A 221 -9.80 26.19 -2.59
CA LEU A 221 -8.85 25.30 -3.25
C LEU A 221 -9.15 25.18 -4.75
N VAL A 222 -10.36 24.75 -5.12
CA VAL A 222 -10.75 24.56 -6.53
C VAL A 222 -10.60 25.85 -7.33
N ALA A 223 -10.99 26.99 -6.73
CA ALA A 223 -10.88 28.30 -7.36
C ALA A 223 -9.41 28.71 -7.59
N SER A 224 -8.52 28.45 -6.63
CA SER A 224 -7.09 28.74 -6.75
C SER A 224 -6.44 27.91 -7.86
N TYR A 225 -6.71 26.60 -7.90
CA TYR A 225 -6.20 25.74 -8.98
C TYR A 225 -6.74 26.19 -10.34
N ASN A 226 -8.04 26.57 -10.42
CA ASN A 226 -8.62 27.10 -11.65
C ASN A 226 -7.96 28.43 -12.11
N ARG A 227 -7.62 29.32 -11.18
CA ARG A 227 -6.87 30.57 -11.45
C ARG A 227 -5.48 30.27 -12.02
N GLY A 228 -4.76 29.31 -11.45
CA GLY A 228 -3.47 28.85 -11.96
C GLY A 228 -3.57 28.24 -13.36
N ILE A 229 -4.56 27.36 -13.57
CA ILE A 229 -4.81 26.72 -14.88
C ILE A 229 -5.09 27.78 -15.95
N LYS A 230 -5.89 28.80 -15.64
CA LYS A 230 -6.17 29.90 -16.57
C LYS A 230 -4.87 30.56 -17.06
N LEU A 231 -3.95 30.89 -16.16
CA LEU A 231 -2.68 31.52 -16.52
C LEU A 231 -1.80 30.59 -17.37
N ILE A 232 -1.69 29.32 -17.00
CA ILE A 232 -0.96 28.31 -17.76
C ILE A 232 -1.50 28.21 -19.19
N ASN A 233 -2.82 28.13 -19.36
CA ASN A 233 -3.44 28.03 -20.69
C ASN A 233 -3.21 29.29 -21.53
N LEU A 234 -3.31 30.48 -20.94
CA LEU A 234 -3.00 31.73 -21.62
C LEU A 234 -1.53 31.80 -22.07
N SER A 235 -0.66 30.99 -21.47
CA SER A 235 0.76 30.90 -21.77
C SER A 235 1.11 29.71 -22.69
N GLY A 236 0.11 29.01 -23.24
CA GLY A 236 0.29 27.91 -24.19
C GLY A 236 0.16 26.50 -23.61
N GLY A 237 -0.16 26.37 -22.32
CA GLY A 237 -0.29 25.09 -21.63
C GLY A 237 0.95 24.71 -20.82
N VAL A 238 0.88 23.55 -20.16
CA VAL A 238 1.97 23.01 -19.35
C VAL A 238 2.67 21.86 -20.08
N LEU A 239 4.00 21.90 -20.16
CA LEU A 239 4.81 20.81 -20.67
C LEU A 239 5.02 19.79 -19.56
N CYS A 240 4.73 18.51 -19.81
CA CYS A 240 4.88 17.46 -18.80
C CYS A 240 5.73 16.29 -19.32
N THR A 241 6.64 15.80 -18.50
CA THR A 241 7.55 14.69 -18.86
C THR A 241 7.63 13.68 -17.71
N VAL A 242 7.36 12.39 -17.99
CA VAL A 242 7.62 11.30 -17.04
C VAL A 242 9.07 10.84 -17.21
N GLN A 243 9.88 11.04 -16.18
CA GLN A 243 11.33 10.75 -16.22
C GLN A 243 11.67 9.33 -15.75
N ASP A 244 10.91 8.76 -14.81
CA ASP A 244 11.17 7.43 -14.27
C ASP A 244 9.91 6.81 -13.65
N ASP A 245 9.87 5.47 -13.59
CA ASP A 245 8.77 4.69 -13.03
C ASP A 245 9.28 3.43 -12.31
N ALA A 246 9.23 3.43 -10.98
CA ALA A 246 9.55 2.23 -10.20
C ALA A 246 8.80 2.21 -8.88
N MET A 247 8.17 1.09 -8.54
CA MET A 247 7.61 0.82 -7.22
C MET A 247 8.50 -0.15 -6.45
N GLN A 248 8.69 0.09 -5.15
CA GLN A 248 9.65 -0.66 -4.34
C GLN A 248 9.03 -1.41 -3.17
N ARG A 249 9.71 -2.49 -2.79
CA ARG A 249 9.62 -3.13 -1.48
C ARG A 249 11.04 -3.39 -0.97
N ALA A 250 11.26 -3.21 0.33
CA ALA A 250 12.61 -3.33 0.89
C ALA A 250 12.70 -4.29 2.07
N PRO A 251 13.07 -5.56 1.83
CA PRO A 251 13.39 -6.50 2.89
C PRO A 251 14.71 -6.19 3.58
N VAL A 252 14.87 -6.75 4.79
CA VAL A 252 16.13 -6.77 5.54
C VAL A 252 16.45 -8.17 6.01
N PHE A 253 17.73 -8.52 5.92
CA PHE A 253 18.31 -9.76 6.41
C PHE A 253 19.34 -9.46 7.50
N GLN A 254 19.24 -10.17 8.62
CA GLN A 254 20.15 -10.05 9.75
C GLN A 254 21.09 -11.26 9.81
N PHE A 255 22.35 -10.98 10.12
CA PHE A 255 23.42 -11.97 10.28
C PHE A 255 24.06 -11.83 11.65
N ALA A 256 24.98 -12.74 12.00
CA ALA A 256 25.71 -12.65 13.25
C ALA A 256 26.69 -11.45 13.29
N ASP A 257 27.26 -11.08 12.14
CA ASP A 257 28.22 -9.98 12.02
C ASP A 257 28.19 -9.29 10.64
N ALA A 258 28.88 -8.15 10.54
CA ALA A 258 28.95 -7.36 9.31
C ALA A 258 29.67 -8.05 8.14
N ARG A 259 30.60 -8.98 8.43
CA ARG A 259 31.33 -9.72 7.40
C ARG A 259 30.42 -10.73 6.72
N GLN A 260 29.54 -11.37 7.47
CA GLN A 260 28.53 -12.26 6.93
C GLN A 260 27.49 -11.50 6.10
N ALA A 261 27.01 -10.35 6.58
CA ALA A 261 26.11 -9.49 5.80
C ALA A 261 26.74 -9.04 4.47
N ARG A 262 28.01 -8.65 4.47
CA ARG A 262 28.75 -8.32 3.24
C ARG A 262 28.91 -9.54 2.31
N THR A 263 29.24 -10.70 2.87
CA THR A 263 29.40 -11.94 2.10
C THR A 263 28.09 -12.33 1.41
N PHE A 264 26.97 -12.15 2.11
CA PHE A 264 25.64 -12.33 1.54
C PHE A 264 25.36 -11.38 0.37
N VAL A 265 25.67 -10.08 0.49
CA VAL A 265 25.49 -9.12 -0.60
C VAL A 265 26.35 -9.48 -1.82
N HIS A 266 27.61 -9.88 -1.63
CA HIS A 266 28.46 -10.33 -2.74
C HIS A 266 27.93 -11.58 -3.45
N TRP A 267 27.30 -12.49 -2.70
CA TRP A 267 26.61 -13.61 -3.33
C TRP A 267 25.41 -13.13 -4.17
N LEU A 268 24.61 -12.22 -3.61
CA LEU A 268 23.40 -11.69 -4.24
C LEU A 268 23.67 -10.95 -5.57
N GLU A 269 24.83 -10.28 -5.69
CA GLU A 269 25.27 -9.63 -6.93
C GLU A 269 25.24 -10.59 -8.14
N GLY A 270 25.51 -11.87 -7.91
CA GLY A 270 25.48 -12.91 -8.94
C GLY A 270 24.12 -13.60 -9.12
N GLN A 271 23.03 -13.10 -8.53
CA GLN A 271 21.71 -13.76 -8.51
C GLN A 271 20.61 -12.95 -9.22
N GLN A 272 20.97 -11.87 -9.92
CA GLN A 272 19.98 -10.96 -10.52
C GLN A 272 18.98 -11.67 -11.45
N ARG A 273 19.46 -12.65 -12.23
CA ARG A 273 18.62 -13.41 -13.17
C ARG A 273 17.58 -14.25 -12.44
N GLU A 274 17.99 -14.95 -11.39
CA GLU A 274 17.15 -15.83 -10.61
C GLU A 274 16.16 -15.04 -9.75
N LEU A 275 16.60 -13.93 -9.14
CA LEU A 275 15.72 -13.01 -8.44
C LEU A 275 14.63 -12.44 -9.35
N ALA A 276 14.99 -12.05 -10.58
CA ALA A 276 14.03 -11.60 -11.57
C ALA A 276 13.06 -12.73 -11.94
N ALA A 277 13.57 -13.93 -12.24
CA ALA A 277 12.73 -15.07 -12.61
C ALA A 277 11.66 -15.39 -11.53
N GLU A 278 12.06 -15.43 -10.26
CA GLU A 278 11.18 -15.73 -9.14
C GLU A 278 10.19 -14.60 -8.86
N ALA A 279 10.63 -13.35 -8.92
CA ALA A 279 9.76 -12.21 -8.69
C ALA A 279 8.71 -12.03 -9.80
N GLU A 280 9.13 -12.11 -11.07
CA GLU A 280 8.29 -11.89 -12.24
C GLU A 280 7.31 -13.05 -12.49
N ALA A 281 7.58 -14.25 -11.98
CA ALA A 281 6.63 -15.38 -12.01
C ALA A 281 5.33 -15.07 -11.24
N THR A 282 5.35 -14.12 -10.29
CA THR A 282 4.17 -13.77 -9.49
C THR A 282 3.16 -12.88 -10.21
N SER A 283 3.60 -12.16 -11.25
CA SER A 283 2.76 -11.22 -12.01
C SER A 283 3.42 -10.85 -13.33
N ARG A 284 2.66 -10.95 -14.43
CA ARG A 284 3.13 -10.49 -15.76
C ARG A 284 3.49 -9.00 -15.82
N PHE A 285 2.96 -8.20 -14.90
CA PHE A 285 3.16 -6.75 -14.84
C PHE A 285 4.31 -6.33 -13.91
N ALA A 286 4.74 -7.21 -12.99
CA ALA A 286 5.88 -6.92 -12.12
C ALA A 286 7.15 -7.26 -12.89
N LYS A 287 7.95 -6.27 -13.27
CA LYS A 287 9.25 -6.46 -13.91
C LYS A 287 10.36 -5.95 -13.02
N LEU A 288 11.29 -6.82 -12.62
CA LEU A 288 12.36 -6.44 -11.69
C LEU A 288 13.39 -5.60 -12.45
N ARG A 289 13.54 -4.33 -12.06
CA ARG A 289 14.50 -3.40 -12.68
C ARG A 289 15.86 -3.46 -11.99
N TYR A 290 15.85 -3.49 -10.66
CA TYR A 290 17.07 -3.43 -9.86
C TYR A 290 16.82 -3.94 -8.43
N VAL A 291 17.93 -4.27 -7.74
CA VAL A 291 17.96 -4.52 -6.30
C VAL A 291 19.11 -3.68 -5.71
N ASP A 292 18.78 -2.57 -5.09
CA ASP A 292 19.80 -1.76 -4.38
C ASP A 292 20.13 -2.43 -3.04
N THR A 293 21.41 -2.46 -2.68
CA THR A 293 21.88 -3.06 -1.42
C THR A 293 22.46 -2.01 -0.49
N TYR A 294 22.06 -2.02 0.78
CA TYR A 294 22.62 -1.16 1.82
C TYR A 294 23.03 -2.02 3.02
N LEU A 295 24.26 -1.85 3.50
CA LEU A 295 24.80 -2.57 4.66
C LEU A 295 24.88 -1.62 5.86
N ASN A 296 24.42 -2.08 7.02
CA ASN A 296 24.63 -1.36 8.28
C ASN A 296 24.86 -2.36 9.42
N GLY A 297 26.08 -2.41 9.95
CA GLY A 297 26.47 -3.44 10.91
C GLY A 297 26.19 -4.83 10.36
N LYS A 298 25.44 -5.64 11.12
CA LYS A 298 25.09 -7.02 10.75
C LYS A 298 23.80 -7.15 9.91
N LEU A 299 23.33 -6.04 9.33
CA LEU A 299 22.10 -5.97 8.54
C LEU A 299 22.40 -5.72 7.06
N ALA A 300 21.72 -6.45 6.18
CA ALA A 300 21.67 -6.20 4.75
C ALA A 300 20.25 -5.82 4.34
N PHE A 301 20.08 -4.57 3.94
CA PHE A 301 18.83 -4.04 3.40
C PHE A 301 18.87 -4.17 1.88
N LEU A 302 17.83 -4.72 1.29
CA LEU A 302 17.69 -4.86 -0.15
C LEU A 302 16.47 -4.06 -0.58
N ARG A 303 16.59 -3.14 -1.52
CA ARG A 303 15.46 -2.36 -2.06
C ARG A 303 15.20 -2.81 -3.49
N PHE A 304 14.21 -3.67 -3.65
CA PHE A 304 13.79 -4.19 -4.95
C PHE A 304 12.94 -3.13 -5.65
N GLY A 305 13.27 -2.78 -6.88
CA GLY A 305 12.53 -1.84 -7.71
C GLY A 305 11.90 -2.52 -8.92
N TYR A 306 10.62 -2.26 -9.14
CA TYR A 306 9.82 -2.91 -10.17
C TYR A 306 9.07 -1.92 -11.05
N GLU A 307 8.86 -2.27 -12.33
CA GLU A 307 7.73 -1.75 -13.10
C GLU A 307 6.45 -2.47 -12.67
N THR A 308 5.31 -1.78 -12.72
CA THR A 308 4.02 -2.31 -12.24
C THR A 308 2.85 -2.09 -13.20
N GLY A 309 3.15 -1.74 -14.45
CA GLY A 309 2.15 -1.31 -15.43
C GLY A 309 1.32 -0.14 -14.92
N ASP A 310 0.01 -0.20 -15.09
CA ASP A 310 -0.92 0.87 -14.69
C ASP A 310 -1.38 0.84 -13.23
N ALA A 311 -0.96 -0.16 -12.46
CA ALA A 311 -1.27 -0.21 -11.04
C ALA A 311 -0.25 0.62 -10.24
N ALA A 312 -0.68 1.21 -9.12
CA ALA A 312 0.24 1.80 -8.15
C ALA A 312 1.25 0.76 -7.61
N GLY A 313 0.85 -0.52 -7.57
CA GLY A 313 1.79 -1.64 -7.53
C GLY A 313 2.25 -2.13 -6.15
N GLN A 314 1.95 -1.43 -5.05
CA GLN A 314 2.41 -1.79 -3.69
C GLN A 314 2.17 -3.26 -3.32
N ASN A 315 0.95 -3.77 -3.52
CA ASN A 315 0.61 -5.16 -3.23
C ASN A 315 1.31 -6.15 -4.18
N MET A 316 1.49 -5.76 -5.44
CA MET A 316 2.13 -6.58 -6.47
C MET A 316 3.61 -6.75 -6.15
N VAL A 317 4.33 -5.66 -5.89
CA VAL A 317 5.77 -5.71 -5.58
C VAL A 317 6.04 -6.43 -4.26
N SER A 318 5.11 -6.38 -3.31
CA SER A 318 5.25 -7.11 -2.04
C SER A 318 5.21 -8.62 -2.25
N LYS A 319 4.31 -9.11 -3.12
CA LYS A 319 4.25 -10.53 -3.49
C LYS A 319 5.49 -10.95 -4.30
N ALA A 320 5.89 -10.15 -5.28
CA ALA A 320 7.06 -10.40 -6.11
C ALA A 320 8.35 -10.47 -5.27
N THR A 321 8.51 -9.53 -4.34
CA THR A 321 9.66 -9.49 -3.44
C THR A 321 9.65 -10.66 -2.46
N LEU A 322 8.48 -11.07 -1.96
CA LEU A 322 8.37 -12.25 -1.10
C LEU A 322 8.81 -13.52 -1.83
N ALA A 323 8.43 -13.70 -3.10
CA ALA A 323 8.89 -14.82 -3.91
C ALA A 323 10.42 -14.81 -4.09
N ALA A 324 11.01 -13.67 -4.45
CA ALA A 324 12.46 -13.53 -4.55
C ALA A 324 13.16 -13.76 -3.20
N CYS A 325 12.57 -13.33 -2.08
CA CYS A 325 13.11 -13.57 -0.75
C CYS A 325 13.04 -15.05 -0.35
N ASN A 326 12.00 -15.77 -0.74
CA ASN A 326 11.91 -17.22 -0.52
C ASN A 326 13.04 -17.96 -1.27
N TYR A 327 13.32 -17.55 -2.51
CA TYR A 327 14.48 -18.04 -3.25
C TYR A 327 15.79 -17.76 -2.50
N ILE A 328 15.99 -16.53 -2.03
CA ILE A 328 17.17 -16.15 -1.23
C ILE A 328 17.31 -17.05 0.00
N LEU A 329 16.24 -17.19 0.78
CA LEU A 329 16.22 -17.96 2.01
C LEU A 329 16.51 -19.45 1.76
N GLN A 330 16.10 -19.97 0.60
CA GLN A 330 16.41 -21.33 0.19
C GLN A 330 17.86 -21.46 -0.27
N GLU A 331 18.26 -20.75 -1.33
CA GLU A 331 19.55 -20.98 -1.99
C GLU A 331 20.74 -20.52 -1.14
N TYR A 332 20.63 -19.35 -0.50
CA TYR A 332 21.66 -18.91 0.45
C TYR A 332 21.64 -19.75 1.73
N GLY A 333 20.46 -20.18 2.18
CA GLY A 333 20.31 -21.07 3.33
C GLY A 333 20.99 -22.42 3.11
N LEU A 334 20.91 -22.99 1.91
CA LEU A 334 21.62 -24.21 1.53
C LEU A 334 23.14 -24.00 1.46
N ARG A 335 23.58 -22.86 0.90
CA ARG A 335 25.00 -22.51 0.77
C ARG A 335 25.67 -22.19 2.12
N SER A 336 24.95 -21.54 3.03
CA SER A 336 25.47 -21.10 4.32
C SER A 336 24.43 -21.35 5.41
N PRO A 337 24.25 -22.61 5.84
CA PRO A 337 23.25 -22.99 6.83
C PRO A 337 23.39 -22.21 8.14
N GLY A 338 22.28 -21.66 8.63
CA GLY A 338 22.23 -20.91 9.90
C GLY A 338 22.83 -19.50 9.87
N SER A 339 23.24 -18.99 8.69
CA SER A 339 23.85 -17.65 8.59
C SER A 339 22.85 -16.49 8.68
N ILE A 340 21.63 -16.66 8.17
CA ILE A 340 20.55 -15.67 8.29
C ILE A 340 19.83 -15.90 9.63
N GLU A 341 19.99 -14.98 10.57
CA GLU A 341 19.34 -15.02 11.88
C GLU A 341 17.86 -14.61 11.77
N HIS A 342 17.59 -13.52 11.04
CA HIS A 342 16.25 -12.95 10.88
C HIS A 342 16.03 -12.38 9.49
N PHE A 343 14.76 -12.36 9.07
CA PHE A 343 14.30 -11.77 7.83
C PHE A 343 12.98 -11.03 8.07
N PHE A 344 12.86 -9.83 7.49
CA PHE A 344 11.62 -9.08 7.43
C PHE A 344 11.42 -8.57 6.00
N LEU A 345 10.18 -8.65 5.50
CA LEU A 345 9.86 -8.24 4.13
C LEU A 345 9.87 -6.72 3.92
N GLU A 346 9.72 -5.94 5.01
CA GLU A 346 9.77 -4.49 4.99
C GLU A 346 10.67 -3.96 6.11
N SER A 347 11.54 -3.01 5.75
CA SER A 347 12.58 -2.45 6.61
C SER A 347 12.50 -0.93 6.76
N ASN A 348 11.40 -0.32 6.33
CA ASN A 348 11.18 1.11 6.11
C ASN A 348 12.01 1.75 4.98
N MET A 349 12.78 0.98 4.18
CA MET A 349 13.62 1.50 3.09
C MET A 349 12.97 1.45 1.70
N ALA A 350 11.81 0.78 1.54
CA ALA A 350 10.94 1.10 0.40
C ALA A 350 10.52 2.57 0.51
N THR A 351 10.36 2.96 1.78
CA THR A 351 9.62 4.06 2.36
C THR A 351 8.23 4.18 1.77
N ASP A 352 7.31 3.47 2.42
CA ASP A 352 5.87 3.43 2.15
C ASP A 352 5.12 4.20 3.24
N LYS A 353 4.32 5.17 2.81
CA LYS A 353 3.49 6.09 3.60
C LYS A 353 4.29 6.95 4.58
N LYS A 354 5.51 7.36 4.19
CA LYS A 354 6.40 8.21 5.03
C LYS A 354 7.27 9.12 4.13
N PRO A 355 7.65 10.33 4.61
CA PRO A 355 8.60 11.17 3.89
C PRO A 355 9.97 10.49 3.80
N SER A 356 10.66 10.63 2.66
CA SER A 356 11.97 10.01 2.46
C SER A 356 12.83 10.71 1.44
N GLN A 357 14.05 11.06 1.87
CA GLN A 357 15.11 11.56 0.99
C GLN A 357 15.52 10.51 -0.05
N LEU A 358 15.46 9.22 0.32
CA LEU A 358 15.75 8.14 -0.61
C LEU A 358 14.73 8.12 -1.75
N ASN A 359 13.44 8.36 -1.49
CA ASN A 359 12.43 8.43 -2.54
C ASN A 359 12.60 9.65 -3.47
N ILE A 360 13.12 10.76 -2.95
CA ILE A 360 13.45 11.94 -3.75
C ILE A 360 14.59 11.64 -4.75
N LEU A 361 15.65 11.00 -4.27
CA LEU A 361 16.85 10.69 -5.07
C LEU A 361 16.66 9.45 -5.95
N ARG A 362 15.91 8.45 -5.46
CA ARG A 362 15.61 7.18 -6.11
C ARG A 362 14.10 6.99 -6.12
N THR A 363 13.51 7.43 -7.21
CA THR A 363 12.08 7.49 -7.50
C THR A 363 11.27 6.35 -6.90
N ARG A 364 10.08 6.69 -6.41
CA ARG A 364 9.07 5.74 -5.95
C ARG A 364 7.70 6.06 -6.54
N GLY A 365 7.13 5.13 -7.30
CA GLY A 365 6.05 5.42 -8.23
C GLY A 365 6.61 6.14 -9.45
N LYS A 366 6.01 7.25 -9.83
CA LYS A 366 6.37 8.06 -10.99
C LYS A 366 7.24 9.24 -10.56
N ARG A 367 8.27 9.53 -11.36
CA ARG A 367 8.97 10.81 -11.36
C ARG A 367 8.48 11.59 -12.55
N VAL A 368 7.78 12.68 -12.30
CA VAL A 368 7.17 13.50 -13.36
C VAL A 368 7.48 14.97 -13.11
N THR A 369 7.78 15.68 -14.19
CA THR A 369 8.09 17.11 -14.16
C THR A 369 7.07 17.85 -15.01
N ALA A 370 6.55 18.95 -14.48
CA ALA A 370 5.73 19.91 -15.19
C ALA A 370 6.48 21.24 -15.30
N GLU A 371 6.47 21.85 -16.49
CA GLU A 371 7.21 23.06 -16.83
C GLU A 371 6.28 24.09 -17.48
N VAL A 372 6.47 25.34 -17.10
CA VAL A 372 5.70 26.48 -17.61
C VAL A 372 6.64 27.63 -17.96
N LEU A 373 6.34 28.30 -19.08
CA LEU A 373 6.94 29.57 -19.46
C LEU A 373 5.83 30.61 -19.47
N ILE A 374 5.88 31.56 -18.52
CA ILE A 374 4.83 32.57 -18.35
C ILE A 374 5.36 33.93 -18.78
N PRO A 375 4.78 34.52 -19.85
CA PRO A 375 5.10 35.88 -20.26
C PRO A 375 4.90 36.89 -19.13
N ARG A 376 5.87 37.79 -18.93
CA ARG A 376 5.85 38.83 -17.90
C ARG A 376 4.52 39.59 -17.87
N ALA A 377 4.10 40.06 -19.05
CA ALA A 377 2.88 40.85 -19.19
C ALA A 377 1.62 40.08 -18.74
N LEU A 378 1.57 38.76 -18.97
CA LEU A 378 0.46 37.93 -18.52
C LEU A 378 0.49 37.74 -17.00
N LEU A 379 1.67 37.50 -16.42
CA LEU A 379 1.82 37.32 -14.98
C LEU A 379 1.34 38.56 -14.20
N ILE A 380 1.78 39.75 -14.62
CA ILE A 380 1.37 41.03 -14.03
C ILE A 380 -0.13 41.23 -14.21
N ARG A 381 -0.66 41.02 -15.42
CA ARG A 381 -2.06 41.28 -15.73
C ARG A 381 -3.02 40.37 -14.97
N GLU A 382 -2.72 39.07 -14.91
CA GLU A 382 -3.63 38.08 -14.34
C GLU A 382 -3.43 37.88 -12.84
N LEU A 383 -2.19 37.99 -12.34
CA LEU A 383 -1.87 37.69 -10.95
C LEU A 383 -1.23 38.85 -10.17
N GLN A 384 -1.01 40.01 -10.80
CA GLN A 384 -0.52 41.23 -10.14
C GLN A 384 0.83 41.03 -9.42
N VAL A 385 1.71 40.22 -10.01
CA VAL A 385 3.05 39.94 -9.48
C VAL A 385 4.08 39.96 -10.59
N GLU A 386 5.27 40.44 -10.28
CA GLU A 386 6.43 40.46 -11.19
C GLU A 386 7.24 39.14 -11.08
N PRO A 387 7.86 38.65 -12.18
CA PRO A 387 8.71 37.46 -12.14
C PRO A 387 9.82 37.51 -11.08
N GLU A 388 10.42 38.68 -10.89
CA GLU A 388 11.48 38.91 -9.89
C GLU A 388 11.00 38.63 -8.47
N GLN A 389 9.75 38.99 -8.14
CA GLN A 389 9.18 38.77 -6.81
C GLN A 389 9.01 37.27 -6.55
N LEU A 390 8.52 36.51 -7.53
CA LEU A 390 8.33 35.06 -7.39
C LEU A 390 9.66 34.33 -7.23
N VAL A 391 10.66 34.64 -8.06
CA VAL A 391 11.99 34.01 -7.98
C VAL A 391 12.70 34.40 -6.68
N HIS A 392 12.58 35.65 -6.24
CA HIS A 392 13.14 36.09 -4.96
C HIS A 392 12.48 35.38 -3.78
N HIS A 393 11.15 35.28 -3.76
CA HIS A 393 10.42 34.57 -2.71
C HIS A 393 10.75 33.07 -2.70
N ALA A 394 10.85 32.42 -3.86
CA ALA A 394 11.26 31.01 -3.96
C ALA A 394 12.64 30.76 -3.33
N ARG A 395 13.63 31.63 -3.59
CA ARG A 395 14.97 31.51 -2.97
C ARG A 395 14.94 31.62 -1.45
N ILE A 396 14.09 32.49 -0.90
CA ILE A 396 13.89 32.60 0.56
C ILE A 396 13.18 31.35 1.09
N GLY A 397 12.15 30.90 0.36
CA GLY A 397 11.40 29.67 0.65
C GLY A 397 12.30 28.44 0.73
N ASP A 398 13.26 28.30 -0.19
CA ASP A 398 14.25 27.20 -0.19
C ASP A 398 15.08 27.16 1.10
N VAL A 399 15.51 28.33 1.60
CA VAL A 399 16.22 28.42 2.88
C VAL A 399 15.31 27.99 4.03
N GLY A 400 14.06 28.44 4.03
CA GLY A 400 13.04 28.04 5.01
C GLY A 400 12.76 26.53 5.01
N ALA A 401 12.52 25.95 3.84
CA ALA A 401 12.28 24.53 3.63
C ALA A 401 13.46 23.68 4.15
N ARG A 402 14.69 24.09 3.83
CA ARG A 402 15.90 23.41 4.30
C ARG A 402 16.07 23.46 5.82
N LEU A 403 15.79 24.60 6.44
CA LEU A 403 15.84 24.74 7.90
C LEU A 403 14.76 23.89 8.58
N ALA A 404 13.59 23.79 7.97
CA ALA A 404 12.48 22.98 8.47
C ALA A 404 12.66 21.47 8.21
N GLY A 405 13.58 21.08 7.33
CA GLY A 405 13.79 19.67 6.95
C GLY A 405 12.63 19.09 6.15
N THR A 406 11.92 19.92 5.37
CA THR A 406 10.81 19.46 4.53
C THR A 406 11.33 18.69 3.31
N ASN A 407 10.51 17.77 2.80
CA ASN A 407 10.75 17.04 1.54
C ASN A 407 10.20 17.78 0.31
N ASN A 408 9.83 19.05 0.50
CA ASN A 408 9.15 19.89 -0.46
C ASN A 408 9.61 21.34 -0.27
N ASN A 409 10.15 21.97 -1.33
CA ASN A 409 10.53 23.38 -1.35
C ASN A 409 9.51 24.28 -2.08
N GLY A 410 8.43 23.70 -2.63
CA GLY A 410 7.21 24.39 -3.02
C GLY A 410 6.32 24.72 -1.83
N LEU A 411 5.08 25.10 -2.13
CA LEU A 411 4.17 25.72 -1.17
C LEU A 411 3.10 24.74 -0.68
N HIS A 412 2.45 23.97 -1.56
CA HIS A 412 1.26 23.21 -1.17
C HIS A 412 0.91 21.98 -2.03
N SER A 413 1.87 21.33 -2.69
CA SER A 413 1.61 20.14 -3.53
C SER A 413 0.70 19.09 -2.86
N ALA A 414 0.85 18.88 -1.55
CA ALA A 414 0.02 17.95 -0.76
C ALA A 414 -1.48 18.24 -0.89
N ASN A 415 -1.86 19.52 -1.03
CA ASN A 415 -3.25 19.95 -1.02
C ASN A 415 -3.99 19.56 -2.31
N GLY A 416 -3.42 19.89 -3.47
CA GLY A 416 -3.95 19.47 -4.77
C GLY A 416 -3.90 17.97 -4.96
N LEU A 417 -2.82 17.33 -4.51
CA LEU A 417 -2.69 15.87 -4.56
C LEU A 417 -3.77 15.19 -3.72
N ALA A 418 -4.06 15.67 -2.51
CA ALA A 418 -5.12 15.10 -1.67
C ALA A 418 -6.47 15.17 -2.37
N ALA A 419 -6.80 16.33 -2.94
CA ALA A 419 -8.06 16.54 -3.63
C ALA A 419 -8.21 15.64 -4.87
N LEU A 420 -7.14 15.50 -5.66
CA LEU A 420 -7.10 14.57 -6.79
C LEU A 420 -7.17 13.11 -6.35
N PHE A 421 -6.43 12.72 -5.30
CA PHE A 421 -6.32 11.34 -4.85
C PHE A 421 -7.66 10.82 -4.35
N ILE A 422 -8.39 11.62 -3.56
CA ILE A 422 -9.74 11.28 -3.10
C ILE A 422 -10.70 11.19 -4.29
N ALA A 423 -10.65 12.16 -5.21
CA ALA A 423 -11.52 12.19 -6.38
C ALA A 423 -11.31 10.99 -7.30
N THR A 424 -10.07 10.48 -7.41
CA THR A 424 -9.69 9.46 -8.41
C THR A 424 -9.37 8.09 -7.81
N GLY A 425 -9.61 7.88 -6.52
CA GLY A 425 -9.47 6.57 -5.87
C GLY A 425 -8.04 6.10 -5.70
N GLN A 426 -7.10 7.03 -5.58
CA GLN A 426 -5.72 6.74 -5.22
C GLN A 426 -5.62 6.44 -3.72
N ASP A 427 -4.52 5.83 -3.28
CA ASP A 427 -4.25 5.64 -1.86
C ASP A 427 -3.80 6.97 -1.23
N VAL A 428 -4.72 7.65 -0.55
CA VAL A 428 -4.50 8.96 0.10
C VAL A 428 -3.37 8.92 1.13
N ALA A 429 -3.09 7.77 1.76
CA ALA A 429 -1.97 7.67 2.68
C ALA A 429 -0.60 7.79 1.98
N CYS A 430 -0.54 7.56 0.66
CA CYS A 430 0.66 7.77 -0.13
C CYS A 430 1.01 9.27 -0.29
N LEU A 431 0.15 10.21 0.14
CA LEU A 431 0.51 11.62 0.22
C LEU A 431 1.77 11.86 1.06
N ALA A 432 2.02 11.02 2.06
CA ALA A 432 3.22 11.13 2.90
C ALA A 432 4.53 11.03 2.09
N GLU A 433 4.54 10.36 0.93
CA GLU A 433 5.66 10.41 -0.01
C GLU A 433 5.38 11.16 -1.32
N SER A 434 4.14 11.14 -1.82
CA SER A 434 3.76 11.76 -3.10
C SER A 434 3.75 13.28 -3.05
N SER A 435 3.60 13.86 -1.85
CA SER A 435 3.68 15.31 -1.64
C SER A 435 5.11 15.86 -1.72
N ALA A 436 6.14 15.01 -1.80
CA ALA A 436 7.48 15.49 -2.10
C ALA A 436 7.45 16.24 -3.44
N ALA A 437 8.05 17.42 -3.48
CA ALA A 437 8.13 18.23 -4.70
C ALA A 437 9.43 19.01 -4.72
N ILE A 438 10.01 19.14 -5.91
CA ILE A 438 11.16 20.01 -6.16
C ILE A 438 10.71 21.06 -7.15
N THR A 439 10.58 22.29 -6.68
CA THR A 439 10.30 23.46 -7.51
C THR A 439 11.60 24.15 -7.91
N TYR A 440 11.61 24.69 -9.12
CA TYR A 440 12.70 25.52 -9.62
C TYR A 440 12.12 26.63 -10.50
N SER A 441 12.64 27.85 -10.35
CA SER A 441 12.22 28.99 -11.15
C SER A 441 13.40 29.88 -11.49
N GLU A 442 13.33 30.47 -12.68
CA GLU A 442 14.27 31.47 -13.15
C GLU A 442 13.60 32.50 -14.06
N ILE A 443 14.30 33.60 -14.30
CA ILE A 443 13.86 34.65 -15.22
C ILE A 443 14.60 34.42 -16.53
N THR A 444 13.86 34.34 -17.64
CA THR A 444 14.48 34.20 -18.96
C THR A 444 15.18 35.49 -19.38
N PRO A 445 16.07 35.47 -20.40
CA PRO A 445 16.68 36.69 -20.93
C PRO A 445 15.67 37.74 -21.40
N GLU A 446 14.47 37.33 -21.81
CA GLU A 446 13.36 38.18 -22.24
C GLU A 446 12.59 38.81 -21.06
N GLY A 447 12.89 38.39 -19.82
CA GLY A 447 12.24 38.87 -18.60
C GLY A 447 10.98 38.09 -18.22
N ASP A 448 10.72 36.94 -18.84
CA ASP A 448 9.60 36.04 -18.55
C ASP A 448 9.95 35.08 -17.41
N LEU A 449 8.93 34.44 -16.83
CA LEU A 449 9.12 33.44 -15.77
C LEU A 449 9.17 32.05 -16.38
N TYR A 450 10.30 31.36 -16.21
CA TYR A 450 10.34 29.89 -16.31
C TYR A 450 10.11 29.29 -14.93
N GLY A 451 9.23 28.30 -14.85
CA GLY A 451 8.96 27.55 -13.63
C GLY A 451 8.83 26.06 -13.93
N SER A 452 9.34 25.23 -13.01
CA SER A 452 9.14 23.79 -13.04
C SER A 452 8.82 23.24 -11.67
N ILE A 453 8.08 22.14 -11.65
CA ILE A 453 7.86 21.32 -10.47
C ILE A 453 8.08 19.85 -10.84
N THR A 454 8.95 19.18 -10.09
CA THR A 454 9.16 17.74 -10.18
C THR A 454 8.53 17.06 -8.97
N LEU A 455 7.65 16.09 -9.23
CA LEU A 455 7.14 15.15 -8.22
C LEU A 455 8.00 13.88 -8.31
N PRO A 456 9.02 13.68 -7.45
CA PRO A 456 9.99 12.60 -7.60
C PRO A 456 9.45 11.23 -7.16
N SER A 457 8.38 11.22 -6.39
CA SER A 457 7.83 10.02 -5.76
C SER A 457 6.30 9.95 -5.81
N LEU A 458 5.73 10.24 -6.97
CA LEU A 458 4.27 10.25 -7.19
C LEU A 458 3.72 8.82 -7.31
N VAL A 459 3.02 8.35 -6.29
CA VAL A 459 2.39 7.02 -6.28
C VAL A 459 0.96 7.10 -6.78
N VAL A 460 0.74 6.70 -8.03
CA VAL A 460 -0.58 6.71 -8.69
C VAL A 460 -0.81 5.43 -9.49
N GLY A 461 -2.08 5.10 -9.71
CA GLY A 461 -2.54 4.04 -10.58
C GLY A 461 -3.87 4.37 -11.25
N THR A 462 -4.14 3.74 -12.38
CA THR A 462 -5.41 3.86 -13.12
C THR A 462 -6.20 2.55 -13.14
N VAL A 463 -5.66 1.51 -12.50
CA VAL A 463 -6.32 0.22 -12.22
C VAL A 463 -6.03 -0.24 -10.78
N GLY A 464 -6.98 -0.98 -10.21
CA GLY A 464 -6.86 -1.57 -8.86
C GLY A 464 -7.06 -0.56 -7.73
N GLY A 465 -7.13 -1.06 -6.50
CA GLY A 465 -7.40 -0.22 -5.33
C GLY A 465 -8.76 0.49 -5.45
N GLY A 466 -8.79 1.78 -5.12
CA GLY A 466 -10.02 2.59 -5.16
C GLY A 466 -10.43 3.06 -6.54
N THR A 467 -9.63 2.87 -7.59
CA THR A 467 -9.89 3.45 -8.92
C THR A 467 -11.14 2.89 -9.59
N GLY A 468 -11.57 1.69 -9.18
CA GLY A 468 -12.79 1.04 -9.67
C GLY A 468 -14.06 1.39 -8.90
N LEU A 469 -13.97 2.15 -7.81
CA LEU A 469 -15.15 2.61 -7.07
C LEU A 469 -15.96 3.59 -7.93
N PRO A 470 -17.30 3.63 -7.78
CA PRO A 470 -18.18 4.30 -8.74
C PRO A 470 -17.80 5.75 -9.07
N THR A 471 -17.75 6.63 -8.07
CA THR A 471 -17.43 8.06 -8.27
C THR A 471 -15.97 8.26 -8.69
N GLN A 472 -15.06 7.45 -8.16
CA GLN A 472 -13.63 7.53 -8.47
C GLN A 472 -13.34 7.16 -9.93
N ARG A 473 -14.02 6.13 -10.42
CA ARG A 473 -13.97 5.71 -11.81
C ARG A 473 -14.50 6.79 -12.74
N GLU A 474 -15.67 7.37 -12.43
CA GLU A 474 -16.25 8.48 -13.21
C GLU A 474 -15.25 9.65 -13.31
N CYS A 475 -14.60 10.03 -12.20
CA CYS A 475 -13.58 11.08 -12.20
C CYS A 475 -12.36 10.76 -13.08
N LEU A 476 -11.90 9.50 -13.08
CA LEU A 476 -10.84 9.07 -13.99
C LEU A 476 -11.31 9.05 -15.45
N GLU A 477 -12.55 8.66 -15.72
CA GLU A 477 -13.15 8.66 -17.07
C GLU A 477 -13.31 10.08 -17.62
N LEU A 478 -13.68 11.07 -16.77
CA LEU A 478 -13.74 12.49 -17.14
C LEU A 478 -12.39 13.03 -17.65
N MET A 479 -11.29 12.56 -17.09
CA MET A 479 -9.93 12.89 -17.55
C MET A 479 -9.44 11.96 -18.67
N GLY A 480 -10.22 10.95 -19.06
CA GLY A 480 -9.83 9.90 -19.99
C GLY A 480 -8.60 9.11 -19.51
N CYS A 481 -8.53 8.87 -18.19
CA CYS A 481 -7.41 8.23 -17.49
C CYS A 481 -7.78 6.88 -16.86
N TYR A 482 -9.02 6.41 -16.97
CA TYR A 482 -9.39 5.10 -16.43
C TYR A 482 -8.86 3.94 -17.28
N GLY A 483 -8.31 2.90 -16.65
CA GLY A 483 -7.91 1.65 -17.30
C GLY A 483 -6.42 1.52 -17.65
N THR A 484 -6.10 0.52 -18.47
CA THR A 484 -4.73 0.16 -18.89
C THR A 484 -4.17 1.13 -19.93
N GLY A 485 -2.86 1.38 -19.90
CA GLY A 485 -2.13 2.30 -20.75
C GLY A 485 -2.40 3.77 -20.46
N LYS A 486 -2.82 4.11 -19.23
CA LYS A 486 -3.27 5.46 -18.86
C LYS A 486 -2.53 6.07 -17.68
N VAL A 487 -1.72 5.31 -16.93
CA VAL A 487 -1.09 5.82 -15.71
C VAL A 487 -0.12 6.97 -15.96
N ASN A 488 0.65 6.95 -17.06
CA ASN A 488 1.59 8.03 -17.37
C ASN A 488 0.86 9.28 -17.85
N LYS A 489 -0.22 9.11 -18.63
CA LYS A 489 -1.14 10.22 -18.96
C LYS A 489 -1.69 10.87 -17.68
N PHE A 490 -2.12 10.05 -16.73
CA PHE A 490 -2.62 10.54 -15.45
C PHE A 490 -1.53 11.27 -14.65
N ALA A 491 -0.31 10.72 -14.59
CA ALA A 491 0.83 11.36 -13.91
C ALA A 491 1.19 12.74 -14.49
N GLU A 492 1.18 12.88 -15.82
CA GLU A 492 1.40 14.16 -16.51
C GLU A 492 0.31 15.18 -16.17
N ILE A 493 -0.96 14.77 -16.17
CA ILE A 493 -2.08 15.63 -15.79
C ILE A 493 -1.93 16.06 -14.32
N VAL A 494 -1.64 15.13 -13.42
CA VAL A 494 -1.40 15.43 -11.99
C VAL A 494 -0.30 16.47 -11.84
N ALA A 495 0.85 16.28 -12.47
CA ALA A 495 1.96 17.24 -12.39
C ALA A 495 1.56 18.65 -12.88
N GLY A 496 0.81 18.73 -13.99
CA GLY A 496 0.29 19.99 -14.51
C GLY A 496 -0.70 20.69 -13.56
N VAL A 497 -1.56 19.90 -12.89
CA VAL A 497 -2.48 20.43 -11.87
C VAL A 497 -1.70 20.99 -10.67
N ILE A 498 -0.67 20.29 -10.21
CA ILE A 498 0.16 20.78 -9.10
C ILE A 498 0.93 22.05 -9.51
N ALA A 499 1.48 22.11 -10.73
CA ALA A 499 2.12 23.32 -11.23
C ALA A 499 1.16 24.53 -11.21
N ALA A 500 -0.10 24.33 -11.59
CA ALA A 500 -1.12 25.37 -11.55
C ALA A 500 -1.40 25.87 -10.11
N GLY A 501 -1.56 24.96 -9.17
CA GLY A 501 -1.78 25.29 -7.76
C GLY A 501 -0.61 26.09 -7.17
N GLU A 502 0.61 25.58 -7.37
CA GLU A 502 1.84 26.20 -6.90
C GLU A 502 2.00 27.63 -7.45
N LEU A 503 1.79 27.82 -8.76
CA LEU A 503 1.88 29.14 -9.39
C LEU A 503 0.84 30.12 -8.85
N SER A 504 -0.40 29.67 -8.67
CA SER A 504 -1.49 30.49 -8.12
C SER A 504 -1.18 30.93 -6.68
N LEU A 505 -0.75 29.99 -5.83
CA LEU A 505 -0.43 30.28 -4.44
C LEU A 505 0.82 31.15 -4.31
N ALA A 506 1.86 30.89 -5.11
CA ALA A 506 3.09 31.69 -5.11
C ALA A 506 2.78 33.15 -5.43
N ALA A 507 1.92 33.39 -6.42
CA ALA A 507 1.48 34.75 -6.73
C ALA A 507 0.67 35.38 -5.59
N ALA A 508 -0.30 34.67 -5.03
CA ALA A 508 -1.14 35.21 -3.95
C ALA A 508 -0.34 35.59 -2.69
N ILE A 509 0.70 34.82 -2.35
CA ILE A 509 1.59 35.16 -1.21
C ILE A 509 2.48 36.35 -1.57
N SER A 510 3.03 36.36 -2.78
CA SER A 510 4.02 37.36 -3.20
C SER A 510 3.39 38.72 -3.55
N SER A 511 2.11 38.76 -3.92
CA SER A 511 1.33 40.00 -4.13
C SER A 511 0.75 40.58 -2.83
N LEU A 512 0.92 39.88 -1.68
CA LEU A 512 0.29 40.19 -0.38
C LEU A 512 -1.26 40.06 -0.37
N ASP A 513 -1.87 39.44 -1.39
CA ASP A 513 -3.33 39.18 -1.47
C ASP A 513 -3.82 38.02 -0.57
N TRP A 514 -2.90 37.33 0.10
CA TRP A 514 -3.18 36.08 0.83
C TRP A 514 -4.22 36.24 1.95
N VAL A 515 -4.23 37.38 2.66
CA VAL A 515 -5.09 37.60 3.84
C VAL A 515 -6.55 37.90 3.44
N SER A 516 -6.79 38.59 2.32
CA SER A 516 -8.15 39.00 1.92
C SER A 516 -9.00 37.86 1.32
N SER A 517 -8.34 36.88 0.69
CA SER A 517 -9.00 35.80 -0.06
C SER A 517 -9.61 34.71 0.85
N HIS A 518 -8.93 34.37 1.96
CA HIS A 518 -9.43 33.40 2.94
C HIS A 518 -10.60 33.96 3.76
N ASP A 519 -10.55 35.24 4.13
CA ASP A 519 -11.62 35.89 4.88
C ASP A 519 -12.91 36.05 4.05
N ALA A 520 -12.79 36.32 2.75
CA ALA A 520 -13.94 36.42 1.85
C ALA A 520 -14.69 35.09 1.66
N ALA A 521 -14.02 33.94 1.79
CA ALA A 521 -14.65 32.63 1.70
C ALA A 521 -15.36 32.23 3.02
N ARG A 522 -14.79 32.61 4.17
CA ARG A 522 -15.44 32.42 5.48
C ARG A 522 -16.70 33.27 5.64
N ASN A 523 -16.67 34.53 5.20
CA ASN A 523 -17.79 35.46 5.37
C ASN A 523 -18.98 35.24 4.42
N LYS A 524 -18.88 34.31 3.45
CA LYS A 524 -20.03 33.86 2.64
C LYS A 524 -20.73 32.63 3.22
N ALA A 525 -20.19 32.03 4.28
CA ALA A 525 -20.72 30.83 4.94
C ALA A 525 -21.26 31.09 6.36
N MET A 526 -21.22 32.35 6.82
CA MET A 526 -22.05 32.90 7.90
C MET A 526 -23.17 33.74 7.27
#